data_AF-Q6DC81-F1
#
_entry.id   AF-Q6DC81-F1
#
_cell.length_a   1.000
_cell.length_b   1.000
_cell.length_c   1.000
_cell.angle_alpha   90.00
_cell.angle_beta   90.00
_cell.angle_gamma   90.00
#
_symmetry.space_group_name_H-M   'P 1'
#
loop_
_entity.id
_entity.type
_entity.pdbx_description
1 polymer ?
#
loop_
_entity_poly.entity_id
_entity_poly.type
_entity_poly.pdbx_seq_one_letter_code
_entity_poly.pdbx_strand_id
1 'polypeptide(L)'
;MAEKPIWEQIGSGFVQHYYHQFDTDRVKLADLYTDASCLTWEGEGFQGKNAIMTKLNSLPFQTIQHSITAQDHHPTPDNCVMSMVMGQLKADQDQVMGFQQVFLLKNLDNKWVCTNDMFRLALHNFGA
;
A
#
# COMPACT_ATOMS: atom_id res chain seq x y z
N MET A 1 -9.11 -28.38 -3.85
CA MET A 1 -8.97 -26.94 -4.20
C MET A 1 -7.54 -26.75 -4.66
N ALA A 2 -7.30 -26.13 -5.81
CA ALA A 2 -5.92 -25.83 -6.22
C ALA A 2 -5.30 -24.90 -5.17
N GLU A 3 -4.08 -25.22 -4.72
CA GLU A 3 -3.34 -24.34 -3.83
C GLU A 3 -3.09 -23.01 -4.54
N LYS A 4 -3.36 -21.90 -3.86
CA LYS A 4 -3.11 -20.57 -4.44
C LYS A 4 -1.62 -20.44 -4.74
N PRO A 5 -1.24 -19.90 -5.90
CA PRO A 5 0.16 -19.64 -6.19
C PRO A 5 0.85 -18.82 -5.10
N ILE A 6 2.14 -19.07 -4.87
CA ILE A 6 2.89 -18.47 -3.76
C ILE A 6 2.87 -16.94 -3.77
N TRP A 7 2.90 -16.29 -4.94
CA TRP A 7 2.85 -14.83 -5.06
C TRP A 7 1.51 -14.24 -4.62
N GLU A 8 0.40 -14.96 -4.77
CA GLU A 8 -0.91 -14.53 -4.25
C GLU A 8 -0.93 -14.57 -2.72
N GLN A 9 -0.30 -15.59 -2.14
CA GLN A 9 -0.18 -15.70 -0.67
C GLN A 9 0.68 -14.56 -0.11
N ILE A 10 1.81 -14.26 -0.77
CA ILE A 10 2.71 -13.15 -0.41
C ILE A 10 1.98 -11.82 -0.53
N GLY A 11 1.39 -11.53 -1.69
CA GLY A 11 0.71 -10.27 -1.96
C GLY A 11 -0.46 -10.05 -1.01
N SER A 12 -1.31 -11.06 -0.81
CA SER A 12 -2.47 -10.95 0.09
C SER A 12 -2.05 -10.79 1.54
N GLY A 13 -1.01 -11.52 1.98
CA GLY A 13 -0.44 -11.38 3.31
C GLY A 13 0.17 -10.00 3.55
N PHE A 14 0.90 -9.47 2.57
CA PHE A 14 1.46 -8.11 2.64
C PHE A 14 0.35 -7.06 2.74
N VAL A 15 -0.68 -7.15 1.89
CA VAL A 15 -1.83 -6.23 1.90
C VAL A 15 -2.50 -6.22 3.28
N GLN A 16 -2.84 -7.40 3.82
CA GLN A 16 -3.44 -7.49 5.15
C GLN A 16 -2.55 -6.87 6.22
N HIS A 17 -1.25 -7.16 6.20
CA HIS A 17 -0.29 -6.60 7.15
C HIS A 17 -0.18 -5.08 7.03
N TYR A 18 -0.01 -4.56 5.81
CA TYR A 18 0.15 -3.15 5.52
C TYR A 18 -1.03 -2.34 6.07
N TYR A 19 -2.27 -2.67 5.68
CA TYR A 19 -3.44 -1.89 6.11
C TYR A 19 -3.73 -2.05 7.60
N HIS A 20 -3.47 -3.22 8.19
CA HIS A 20 -3.57 -3.38 9.64
C HIS A 20 -2.63 -2.43 10.38
N GLN A 21 -1.37 -2.32 9.95
CA GLN A 21 -0.41 -1.38 10.55
C GLN A 21 -0.81 0.07 10.25
N PHE A 22 -1.29 0.35 9.04
CA PHE A 22 -1.73 1.69 8.67
C PHE A 22 -2.88 2.19 9.57
N ASP A 23 -3.83 1.31 9.88
CA ASP A 23 -5.02 1.63 10.68
C ASP A 23 -4.72 1.70 12.19
N THR A 24 -3.68 1.00 12.67
CA THR A 24 -3.42 0.86 14.11
C THR A 24 -2.19 1.61 14.60
N ASP A 25 -1.09 1.59 13.85
CA ASP A 25 0.19 2.19 14.22
C ASP A 25 1.05 2.46 12.97
N ARG A 26 0.83 3.64 12.37
CA ARG A 26 1.53 4.08 11.15
C ARG A 26 3.05 4.09 11.29
N VAL A 27 3.60 4.22 12.51
CA VAL A 27 5.05 4.23 12.73
C VAL A 27 5.69 2.92 12.26
N LYS A 28 4.98 1.79 12.42
CA LYS A 28 5.46 0.46 12.04
C LYS A 28 5.56 0.25 10.52
N LEU A 29 4.92 1.09 9.71
CA LEU A 29 5.07 1.03 8.25
C LEU A 29 6.52 1.31 7.81
N ALA A 30 7.32 1.96 8.65
CA ALA A 30 8.73 2.22 8.37
C ALA A 30 9.54 0.94 8.06
N ASP A 31 9.13 -0.21 8.60
CA ASP A 31 9.79 -1.50 8.37
C ASP A 31 9.50 -2.09 6.98
N LEU A 32 8.45 -1.60 6.31
CA LEU A 32 8.04 -2.05 4.97
C LEU A 32 8.74 -1.27 3.86
N TYR A 33 9.43 -0.17 4.17
CA TYR A 33 10.13 0.66 3.18
C TYR A 33 11.65 0.60 3.36
N THR A 34 12.37 1.00 2.32
CA THR A 34 13.84 1.09 2.24
C THR A 34 14.25 2.47 1.73
N ASP A 35 15.54 2.76 1.72
CA ASP A 35 16.06 4.02 1.16
C ASP A 35 15.89 4.11 -0.37
N ALA A 36 15.67 2.97 -1.05
CA ALA A 36 15.39 2.89 -2.48
C ALA A 36 13.88 2.85 -2.80
N SER A 37 13.01 2.86 -1.80
CA SER A 37 11.55 2.79 -2.02
C SER A 37 11.02 4.11 -2.59
N CYS A 38 9.98 4.03 -3.40
CA CYS A 38 9.27 5.18 -3.96
C CYS A 38 7.79 5.12 -3.60
N LEU A 39 7.23 6.24 -3.15
CA LEU A 39 5.80 6.45 -2.96
C LEU A 39 5.32 7.56 -3.90
N THR A 40 4.21 7.34 -4.59
CA THR A 40 3.40 8.41 -5.17
C THR A 40 2.07 8.47 -4.43
N TRP A 41 1.83 9.56 -3.70
CA TRP A 41 0.60 9.78 -2.94
C TRP A 41 -0.21 10.89 -3.59
N GLU A 42 -1.39 10.58 -4.15
CA GLU A 42 -2.24 11.56 -4.85
C GLU A 42 -1.51 12.30 -6.01
N GLY A 43 -0.48 11.69 -6.59
CA GLY A 43 0.34 12.27 -7.67
C GLY A 43 1.60 13.01 -7.23
N GLU A 44 1.83 13.17 -5.92
CA GLU A 44 3.07 13.71 -5.36
C GLU A 44 4.07 12.58 -5.05
N GLY A 45 5.32 12.70 -5.53
CA GLY A 45 6.35 11.68 -5.40
C GLY A 45 7.26 11.88 -4.18
N PHE A 46 7.58 10.78 -3.48
CA PHE A 46 8.46 10.71 -2.32
C PHE A 46 9.43 9.55 -2.46
N GLN A 47 10.72 9.79 -2.22
CA GLN A 47 11.76 8.78 -2.36
C GLN A 47 12.48 8.52 -1.04
N GLY A 48 12.64 7.24 -0.71
CA GLY A 48 13.32 6.75 0.48
C GLY A 48 12.43 6.73 1.73
N LYS A 49 12.74 5.80 2.64
CA LYS A 49 12.02 5.55 3.89
C LYS A 49 11.66 6.83 4.65
N ASN A 50 12.63 7.73 4.84
CA ASN A 50 12.43 8.94 5.64
C ASN A 50 11.38 9.89 5.02
N ALA A 51 11.44 10.12 3.71
CA ALA A 51 10.48 10.99 3.02
C ALA A 51 9.08 10.36 3.00
N ILE A 52 9.00 9.06 2.72
CA ILE A 52 7.76 8.28 2.74
C ILE A 52 7.10 8.36 4.12
N MET A 53 7.84 8.04 5.18
CA MET A 53 7.31 8.08 6.54
C MET A 53 6.92 9.50 6.99
N THR A 54 7.66 10.52 6.55
CA THR A 54 7.28 11.92 6.78
C THR A 54 5.93 12.24 6.15
N LYS A 55 5.67 11.78 4.91
CA LYS A 55 4.37 11.94 4.25
C LYS A 55 3.25 11.18 4.95
N LEU A 56 3.46 9.89 5.27
CA LEU A 56 2.42 9.07 5.91
C LEU A 56 2.05 9.58 7.32
N ASN A 57 3.02 10.12 8.06
CA ASN A 57 2.81 10.73 9.37
C ASN A 57 2.24 12.15 9.31
N SER A 58 2.35 12.85 8.17
CA SER A 58 1.79 14.20 8.01
C SER A 58 0.33 14.21 7.56
N LEU A 59 -0.25 13.04 7.28
CA LEU A 59 -1.66 12.93 6.91
C LEU A 59 -2.55 13.42 8.08
N PRO A 60 -3.54 14.29 7.81
CA PRO A 60 -4.19 15.10 8.83
C PRO A 60 -5.20 14.35 9.72
N PHE A 61 -5.58 13.13 9.33
CA PHE A 61 -6.54 12.32 10.09
C PHE A 61 -5.90 11.66 11.31
N GLN A 62 -6.68 11.48 12.37
CA GLN A 62 -6.24 10.79 13.59
C GLN A 62 -6.40 9.28 13.45
N THR A 63 -7.54 8.85 12.95
CA THR A 63 -7.96 7.46 12.76
C THR A 63 -8.29 7.21 11.30
N ILE A 64 -8.02 5.99 10.85
CA ILE A 64 -8.41 5.54 9.52
C ILE A 64 -8.77 4.06 9.59
N GLN A 65 -9.73 3.66 8.77
CA GLN A 65 -10.14 2.27 8.59
C GLN A 65 -10.18 1.95 7.11
N HIS A 66 -9.47 0.92 6.70
CA HIS A 66 -9.52 0.40 5.33
C HIS A 66 -10.38 -0.87 5.24
N SER A 67 -11.20 -0.94 4.20
CA SER A 67 -11.96 -2.13 3.82
C SER A 67 -11.60 -2.51 2.39
N ILE A 68 -10.88 -3.62 2.23
CA ILE A 68 -10.42 -4.10 0.92
C ILE A 68 -11.58 -4.76 0.18
N THR A 69 -11.87 -4.29 -1.03
CA THR A 69 -12.95 -4.82 -1.88
C THR A 69 -12.44 -5.83 -2.89
N ALA A 70 -11.25 -5.59 -3.44
CA ALA A 70 -10.60 -6.48 -4.39
C ALA A 70 -9.08 -6.32 -4.32
N GLN A 71 -8.37 -7.39 -4.64
CA GLN A 71 -6.92 -7.37 -4.78
C GLN A 71 -6.48 -8.41 -5.80
N ASP A 72 -5.49 -8.04 -6.61
CA ASP A 72 -4.88 -8.89 -7.63
C ASP A 72 -3.38 -8.92 -7.42
N HIS A 73 -2.75 -10.09 -7.59
CA HIS A 73 -1.32 -10.27 -7.35
C HIS A 73 -0.67 -11.00 -8.52
N HIS A 74 0.34 -10.39 -9.13
CA HIS A 74 1.10 -10.97 -10.23
C HIS A 74 2.57 -11.15 -9.85
N PRO A 75 3.21 -12.26 -10.26
CA PRO A 75 4.66 -12.35 -10.22
C PRO A 75 5.26 -11.45 -11.31
N THR A 76 6.43 -10.89 -11.06
CA THR A 76 7.22 -10.18 -12.08
C THR A 76 8.43 -11.00 -12.51
N PRO A 77 9.06 -10.68 -13.66
CA PRO A 77 10.26 -11.39 -14.13
C PRO A 77 11.43 -11.42 -13.13
N ASP A 78 11.52 -10.42 -12.25
CA ASP A 78 12.61 -10.28 -11.26
C ASP A 78 12.31 -10.92 -9.90
N ASN A 79 11.34 -11.85 -9.83
CA ASN A 79 10.82 -12.45 -8.59
C ASN A 79 10.21 -11.45 -7.59
N CYS A 80 9.76 -10.29 -8.07
CA CYS A 80 8.94 -9.38 -7.28
C CYS A 80 7.47 -9.82 -7.35
N VAL A 81 6.65 -9.29 -6.44
CA VAL A 81 5.20 -9.44 -6.46
C VAL A 81 4.57 -8.07 -6.66
N MET A 82 3.85 -7.90 -7.77
CA MET A 82 3.04 -6.71 -8.01
C MET A 82 1.63 -6.95 -7.47
N SER A 83 1.13 -6.04 -6.64
CA SER A 83 -0.21 -6.11 -6.05
C SER A 83 -1.00 -4.88 -6.42
N MET A 84 -2.19 -5.06 -6.98
CA MET A 84 -3.20 -4.02 -7.17
C MET A 84 -4.26 -4.19 -6.09
N VAL A 85 -4.61 -3.11 -5.40
CA VAL A 85 -5.60 -3.11 -4.33
C VAL A 85 -6.66 -2.07 -4.65
N MET A 86 -7.91 -2.48 -4.50
CA MET A 86 -9.06 -1.59 -4.50
C MET A 86 -9.79 -1.74 -3.17
N GLY A 87 -10.22 -0.62 -2.61
CA GLY A 87 -10.96 -0.64 -1.37
C GLY A 87 -11.70 0.65 -1.10
N GLN A 88 -12.26 0.69 0.10
CA GLN A 88 -12.84 1.88 0.70
C GLN A 88 -12.05 2.23 1.96
N LEU A 89 -11.92 3.53 2.24
CA LEU A 89 -11.35 4.01 3.47
C LEU A 89 -12.29 5.02 4.12
N LYS A 90 -12.22 5.07 5.46
CA LYS A 90 -12.88 6.08 6.27
C LYS A 90 -11.85 6.72 7.18
N ALA A 91 -11.58 8.00 6.95
CA ALA A 91 -10.73 8.81 7.82
C ALA A 91 -11.62 9.52 8.86
N ASP A 92 -11.34 9.33 10.14
CA ASP A 92 -12.11 9.93 11.25
C ASP A 92 -13.64 9.80 11.08
N GLN A 93 -14.35 10.92 10.97
CA GLN A 93 -15.81 10.98 10.73
C GLN A 93 -16.16 11.41 9.31
N ASP A 94 -15.17 11.45 8.41
CA ASP A 94 -15.38 11.81 7.02
C ASP A 94 -16.24 10.76 6.28
N GLN A 95 -16.69 11.15 5.09
CA GLN A 95 -17.37 10.23 4.19
C GLN A 95 -16.45 9.09 3.77
N VAL A 96 -17.03 7.90 3.59
CA VAL A 96 -16.31 6.75 3.04
C VAL A 96 -15.90 7.07 1.60
N MET A 97 -14.61 6.95 1.31
CA MET A 97 -14.05 7.18 -0.02
C MET A 97 -13.51 5.88 -0.59
N GLY A 98 -13.67 5.68 -1.90
CA GLY A 98 -12.95 4.62 -2.60
C GLY A 98 -11.47 4.99 -2.74
N PHE A 99 -10.60 3.99 -2.85
CA PHE A 99 -9.18 4.19 -3.16
C PHE A 99 -8.65 3.03 -4.01
N GLN A 100 -7.53 3.29 -4.67
CA GLN A 100 -6.73 2.33 -5.40
C GLN A 100 -5.27 2.47 -4.96
N GLN A 101 -4.59 1.35 -4.77
CA GLN A 101 -3.18 1.33 -4.42
C GLN A 101 -2.45 0.21 -5.14
N VAL A 102 -1.26 0.50 -5.66
CA VAL A 102 -0.39 -0.50 -6.29
C VAL A 102 0.90 -0.62 -5.49
N PHE A 103 1.29 -1.85 -5.18
CA PHE A 103 2.56 -2.18 -4.56
C PHE A 103 3.42 -3.02 -5.48
N LEU A 104 4.71 -2.72 -5.56
CA LEU A 104 5.74 -3.66 -6.01
C LEU A 104 6.53 -4.13 -4.78
N LEU A 105 6.52 -5.44 -4.54
CA LEU A 105 7.12 -6.06 -3.38
C LEU A 105 8.38 -6.82 -3.79
N LYS A 106 9.45 -6.65 -3.03
CA LYS A 106 10.71 -7.37 -3.22
C LYS A 106 11.12 -8.06 -1.93
N ASN A 107 11.63 -9.28 -2.04
CA ASN A 107 12.21 -9.98 -0.92
C ASN A 107 13.66 -9.52 -0.73
N LEU A 108 13.98 -8.96 0.44
CA LEU A 108 15.33 -8.65 0.89
C LEU A 108 15.56 -9.38 2.22
N ASP A 109 16.59 -10.21 2.30
CA ASP A 109 16.97 -10.93 3.53
C ASP A 109 15.80 -11.62 4.26
N ASN A 110 14.96 -12.34 3.49
CA ASN A 110 13.75 -13.02 3.96
C ASN A 110 12.62 -12.09 4.46
N LYS A 111 12.67 -10.79 4.15
CA LYS A 111 11.61 -9.82 4.43
C LYS A 111 11.05 -9.25 3.14
N TRP A 112 9.71 -9.15 3.06
CA TRP A 112 9.05 -8.48 1.95
C TRP A 112 8.96 -6.99 2.23
N VAL A 113 9.59 -6.20 1.38
CA VAL A 113 9.57 -4.73 1.42
C VAL A 113 8.85 -4.19 0.19
N CYS A 114 8.26 -3.01 0.32
CA CYS A 114 7.66 -2.26 -0.76
C CYS A 114 8.72 -1.41 -1.47
N THR A 115 9.00 -1.70 -2.74
CA THR A 115 9.91 -0.88 -3.57
C THR A 115 9.16 0.25 -4.26
N ASN A 116 7.91 0.03 -4.67
CA ASN A 116 7.07 1.03 -5.31
C ASN A 116 5.68 0.98 -4.71
N ASP A 117 5.18 2.15 -4.34
CA ASP A 117 3.86 2.37 -3.76
C ASP A 117 3.20 3.51 -4.53
N MET A 118 2.01 3.29 -5.06
CA MET A 118 1.24 4.33 -5.74
C MET A 118 -0.19 4.30 -5.22
N PHE A 119 -0.59 5.38 -4.54
CA PHE A 119 -1.89 5.53 -3.93
C PHE A 119 -2.68 6.66 -4.60
N ARG A 120 -3.95 6.40 -4.90
CA ARG A 120 -4.94 7.41 -5.30
C ARG A 120 -6.31 7.13 -4.68
N LEU A 121 -7.01 8.17 -4.26
CA LEU A 121 -8.44 8.13 -4.00
C LEU A 121 -9.19 7.90 -5.32
N ALA A 122 -10.20 7.04 -5.27
CA ALA A 122 -11.09 6.78 -6.38
C ALA A 122 -12.18 7.87 -6.42
N LEU A 123 -11.76 9.09 -6.74
CA LEU A 123 -12.63 10.24 -6.96
C LEU A 123 -12.94 10.38 -8.46
N HIS A 124 -14.12 10.91 -8.78
CA HIS A 124 -14.43 11.28 -10.16
C HIS A 124 -13.51 12.44 -10.56
N ASN A 125 -12.54 12.17 -11.45
CA ASN A 125 -11.61 13.17 -11.92
C ASN A 125 -12.16 13.88 -13.16
N PHE A 126 -12.80 15.04 -12.97
CA PHE A 126 -13.34 15.86 -14.07
C PHE A 126 -12.26 16.53 -14.94
N GLY A 127 -10.99 16.51 -14.53
CA GLY A 127 -9.90 17.30 -15.12
C GLY A 127 -8.73 16.50 -15.70
N ALA A 128 -8.90 15.19 -15.93
CA ALA A 128 -7.97 14.39 -16.73
C ALA A 128 -8.33 14.44 -18.22
#